data_AF-A0AAF3EDA0-F1
#
_entry.id   AF-A0AAF3EDA0-F1
#
_cell.length_a   1.000
_cell.length_b   1.000
_cell.length_c   1.000
_cell.angle_alpha   90.00
_cell.angle_beta   90.00
_cell.angle_gamma   90.00
#
_symmetry.space_group_name_H-M   'P 1'
#
loop_
_entity.id
_entity.type
_entity.pdbx_description
1 polymer ?
#
loop_
_entity_poly.entity_id
_entity_poly.type
_entity_poly.pdbx_seq_one_letter_code
_entity_poly.pdbx_strand_id
1 'polypeptide(L)'
;MACPIHLMEKKGRSEGRKQTKHETQSTCPQCGVRRSMSAVQEVYQVVTHRPMCFWTSSDVDEWLRRRRPKLALKYALHLIRHNITGRVLVEMTDVDLQEIGINSFDERQDLLLEILREKLAGDFDEMDKLRTQN
;
A
#
# COMPACT_ATOMS: atom_id res chain seq x y z
N MET A 1 -50.17 3.28 59.44
CA MET A 1 -50.44 4.60 60.03
C MET A 1 -49.13 5.37 60.13
N ALA A 2 -49.18 6.67 59.83
CA ALA A 2 -48.17 7.72 60.07
C ALA A 2 -46.77 7.59 59.42
N CYS A 3 -46.53 8.43 58.40
CA CYS A 3 -45.24 9.11 58.15
C CYS A 3 -44.95 10.09 59.31
N PRO A 4 -43.70 10.59 59.53
CA PRO A 4 -43.26 11.77 58.76
C PRO A 4 -41.73 11.99 58.56
N ILE A 5 -41.43 12.64 57.41
CA ILE A 5 -40.52 13.80 57.21
C ILE A 5 -38.99 13.52 57.30
N HIS A 6 -38.15 13.79 56.30
CA HIS A 6 -37.97 15.00 55.45
C HIS A 6 -37.28 14.57 54.13
N LEU A 7 -37.95 14.49 52.98
CA LEU A 7 -38.19 15.51 51.94
C LEU A 7 -37.03 16.45 51.56
N MET A 8 -36.47 16.17 50.37
CA MET A 8 -35.88 17.06 49.35
C MET A 8 -34.52 17.70 49.67
N GLU A 9 -33.51 17.61 48.79
CA GLU A 9 -33.60 17.87 47.35
C GLU A 9 -33.18 16.73 46.40
N LYS A 10 -33.93 16.68 45.30
CA LYS A 10 -33.65 15.99 44.03
C LYS A 10 -32.64 16.88 43.25
N LYS A 11 -31.93 16.50 42.18
CA LYS A 11 -32.28 15.58 41.09
C LYS A 11 -31.08 15.38 40.15
N GLY A 12 -30.82 14.13 39.76
CA GLY A 12 -30.29 13.68 38.45
C GLY A 12 -28.76 13.53 38.36
N ARG A 13 -28.12 12.35 38.40
CA ARG A 13 -28.31 11.08 37.64
C ARG A 13 -28.21 11.35 36.13
N SER A 14 -27.32 10.76 35.33
CA SER A 14 -26.33 9.68 35.43
C SER A 14 -25.52 9.71 34.11
N GLU A 15 -24.27 9.27 34.05
CA GLU A 15 -23.79 7.96 33.54
C GLU A 15 -22.35 8.26 33.08
N GLY A 16 -21.30 7.46 33.24
CA GLY A 16 -21.10 6.16 33.83
C GLY A 16 -19.59 5.90 33.89
N ARG A 17 -19.18 5.28 35.00
CA ARG A 17 -18.09 4.29 35.13
C ARG A 17 -16.73 4.56 34.46
N LYS A 18 -15.76 4.87 35.32
CA LYS A 18 -14.32 4.61 35.12
C LYS A 18 -14.09 3.15 34.71
N GLN A 19 -13.32 2.92 33.64
CA GLN A 19 -12.55 1.69 33.46
C GLN A 19 -11.12 2.04 33.04
N THR A 20 -10.23 1.96 34.01
CA THR A 20 -8.82 1.59 33.82
C THR A 20 -8.75 0.24 33.12
N LYS A 21 -8.11 0.16 31.96
CA LYS A 21 -7.66 -1.08 31.31
C LYS A 21 -6.17 -0.88 31.00
N HIS A 22 -5.29 -1.22 31.93
CA HIS A 22 -4.56 -2.50 31.91
C HIS A 22 -4.10 -2.87 30.51
N GLU A 23 -2.86 -2.48 30.25
CA GLU A 23 -2.02 -2.89 29.13
C GLU A 23 -1.71 -4.38 29.29
N THR A 24 -2.55 -5.24 28.72
CA THR A 24 -2.31 -6.68 28.67
C THR A 24 -1.39 -6.97 27.50
N GLN A 25 -0.08 -6.87 27.72
CA GLN A 25 0.93 -7.39 26.80
C GLN A 25 0.84 -8.93 26.82
N SER A 26 0.12 -9.48 25.85
CA SER A 26 0.09 -10.92 25.58
C SER A 26 1.35 -11.31 24.81
N THR A 27 2.40 -11.69 25.53
CA THR A 27 3.60 -12.34 24.97
C THR A 27 3.41 -13.86 25.00
N CYS A 28 3.60 -14.53 23.86
CA CYS A 28 3.69 -15.99 23.82
C CYS A 28 4.97 -16.44 24.56
N PRO A 29 4.88 -17.21 25.66
CA PRO A 29 6.01 -17.48 26.54
C PRO A 29 7.01 -18.52 25.99
N GLN A 30 6.93 -18.90 24.70
CA GLN A 30 7.73 -20.02 24.18
C GLN A 30 8.57 -19.75 22.92
N CYS A 31 8.55 -18.56 22.30
CA CYS A 31 9.45 -18.33 21.15
C CYS A 31 9.95 -16.90 20.89
N GLY A 32 9.62 -15.88 21.69
CA GLY A 32 10.28 -14.56 21.63
C GLY A 32 10.18 -13.78 20.31
N VAL A 33 9.52 -14.30 19.28
CA VAL A 33 9.32 -13.60 18.01
C VAL A 33 8.13 -12.67 18.16
N ARG A 34 8.38 -11.36 18.09
CA ARG A 34 7.32 -10.35 17.92
C ARG A 34 6.62 -10.60 16.59
N ARG A 35 5.37 -11.07 16.66
CA ARG A 35 4.48 -11.13 15.50
C ARG A 35 4.16 -9.68 15.10
N SER A 36 4.80 -9.17 14.07
CA SER A 36 4.47 -7.87 13.47
C SER A 36 3.07 -7.99 12.89
N MET A 37 2.06 -7.52 13.64
CA MET A 37 0.73 -7.34 13.10
C MET A 37 0.81 -6.22 12.08
N SER A 38 0.58 -6.56 10.81
CA SER A 38 0.44 -5.60 9.72
C SER A 38 -0.73 -4.68 10.05
N ALA A 39 -0.43 -3.49 10.57
CA ALA A 39 -1.33 -2.36 10.41
C ALA A 39 -1.41 -2.13 8.90
N VAL A 40 -2.54 -2.47 8.30
CA VAL A 40 -2.90 -1.97 6.98
C VAL A 40 -3.12 -0.48 7.19
N GLN A 41 -2.02 0.25 7.13
CA GLN A 41 -2.03 1.69 7.14
C GLN A 41 -2.51 2.07 5.76
N GLU A 42 -3.81 2.31 5.64
CA GLU A 42 -4.40 2.95 4.48
C GLU A 42 -3.87 4.39 4.47
N VAL A 43 -2.63 4.52 4.02
CA VAL A 43 -2.05 5.83 3.75
C VAL A 43 -2.74 6.27 2.47
N TYR A 44 -3.67 7.22 2.59
CA TYR A 44 -3.98 8.12 1.48
C TYR A 44 -2.71 8.92 1.18
N GLN A 45 -1.77 8.26 0.53
CA GLN A 45 -0.66 8.91 -0.15
C GLN A 45 -1.35 9.70 -1.26
N VAL A 46 -1.32 11.03 -1.17
CA VAL A 46 -1.47 11.85 -2.37
C VAL A 46 -0.21 11.58 -3.18
N VAL A 47 -0.20 10.45 -3.90
CA VAL A 47 0.86 10.10 -4.82
C VAL A 47 0.72 11.11 -5.94
N THR A 48 1.57 12.12 -5.97
CA THR A 48 1.83 12.81 -7.22
C THR A 48 2.33 11.72 -8.17
N HIS A 49 1.48 11.21 -9.08
CA HIS A 49 1.91 10.18 -10.00
C HIS A 49 2.94 10.82 -10.92
N ARG A 50 4.22 10.56 -10.65
CA ARG A 50 5.31 10.88 -11.55
C ARG A 50 5.17 9.92 -12.73
N PRO A 51 4.98 10.39 -13.97
CA PRO A 51 4.82 9.50 -15.12
C PRO A 51 6.00 8.54 -15.27
N MET A 52 5.71 7.31 -15.70
CA MET A 52 6.70 6.22 -15.77
C MET A 52 7.91 6.59 -16.63
N CYS A 53 7.74 7.40 -17.68
CA CYS A 53 8.86 7.84 -18.53
C CYS A 53 9.95 8.61 -17.77
N PHE A 54 9.65 9.16 -16.60
CA PHE A 54 10.61 9.86 -15.76
C PHE A 54 11.25 8.97 -14.69
N TRP A 55 10.92 7.69 -14.61
CA TRP A 55 11.44 6.80 -13.58
C TRP A 55 12.88 6.36 -13.86
N THR A 56 13.69 6.34 -12.81
CA THR A 56 15.01 5.71 -12.78
C THR A 56 14.89 4.19 -12.71
N SER A 57 16.01 3.47 -12.85
CA SER A 57 16.02 2.01 -12.68
C SER A 57 15.68 1.58 -11.24
N SER A 58 16.03 2.42 -10.24
CA SER A 58 15.63 2.20 -8.84
C SER A 58 14.12 2.35 -8.65
N ASP A 59 13.51 3.36 -9.26
CA ASP A 59 12.05 3.56 -9.21
C ASP A 59 11.30 2.37 -9.83
N VAL A 60 11.84 1.82 -10.94
CA VAL A 60 11.31 0.61 -11.59
C VAL A 60 11.40 -0.63 -10.68
N ASP A 61 12.54 -0.83 -10.01
CA ASP A 61 12.68 -1.93 -9.03
C ASP A 61 11.69 -1.79 -7.87
N GLU A 62 11.57 -0.58 -7.31
CA GLU A 62 10.64 -0.31 -6.22
C GLU A 62 9.18 -0.53 -6.64
N TRP A 63 8.82 -0.05 -7.84
CA TRP A 63 7.51 -0.30 -8.43
C TRP A 63 7.21 -1.79 -8.58
N LEU A 64 8.13 -2.57 -9.14
CA LEU A 64 7.92 -3.99 -9.35
C LEU A 64 7.75 -4.72 -8.02
N ARG A 65 8.55 -4.37 -7.00
CA ARG A 65 8.43 -4.93 -5.63
C ARG A 65 7.09 -4.62 -4.99
N ARG A 66 6.57 -3.40 -5.18
CA ARG A 66 5.32 -2.94 -4.60
C ARG A 66 4.10 -3.58 -5.27
N ARG A 67 4.07 -3.59 -6.60
CA ARG A 67 2.93 -4.11 -7.36
C ARG A 67 2.93 -5.64 -7.40
N ARG A 68 4.07 -6.25 -7.75
CA ARG A 68 4.17 -7.69 -8.03
C ARG A 68 5.35 -8.32 -7.28
N PRO A 69 5.27 -8.47 -5.94
CA PRO A 69 6.39 -8.94 -5.12
C PRO A 69 6.92 -10.32 -5.53
N LYS A 70 6.05 -11.21 -6.04
CA LYS A 70 6.46 -12.54 -6.56
C LYS A 70 7.31 -12.43 -7.84
N LEU A 71 6.93 -11.56 -8.77
CA LEU A 71 7.72 -11.30 -9.99
C LEU A 71 9.02 -10.57 -9.64
N ALA A 72 8.96 -9.61 -8.72
CA ALA A 72 10.14 -8.89 -8.25
C ALA A 72 11.21 -9.83 -7.69
N LEU A 73 10.81 -10.83 -6.90
CA LEU A 73 11.74 -11.82 -6.35
C LEU A 73 12.56 -12.54 -7.43
N LYS A 74 11.97 -12.75 -8.62
CA LYS A 74 12.61 -13.43 -9.75
C LYS A 74 13.37 -12.48 -10.67
N TYR A 75 12.76 -11.34 -10.98
CA TYR A 75 13.15 -10.52 -12.15
C TYR A 75 13.68 -9.13 -11.81
N ALA A 76 13.60 -8.68 -10.55
CA ALA A 76 14.16 -7.39 -10.14
C ALA A 76 15.64 -7.22 -10.56
N LEU A 77 16.47 -8.24 -10.28
CA LEU A 77 17.88 -8.21 -10.66
C LEU A 77 18.09 -8.20 -12.18
N HIS A 78 17.19 -8.81 -12.96
CA HIS A 78 17.27 -8.76 -14.41
C HIS A 78 17.06 -7.32 -14.90
N LEU A 79 16.01 -6.65 -14.42
CA LEU A 79 15.74 -5.25 -14.75
C LEU A 79 16.88 -4.30 -14.34
N ILE A 80 17.44 -4.50 -13.14
CA ILE A 80 18.58 -3.69 -12.65
C ILE A 80 19.82 -3.92 -13.50
N ARG A 81 20.16 -5.18 -13.82
CA ARG A 81 21.35 -5.53 -14.62
C ARG A 81 21.29 -4.98 -16.04
N HIS A 82 20.09 -4.94 -16.63
CA HIS A 82 19.86 -4.35 -17.94
C HIS A 82 19.62 -2.82 -17.88
N ASN A 83 19.74 -2.21 -16.69
CA ASN A 83 19.50 -0.80 -16.43
C ASN A 83 18.16 -0.31 -17.02
N ILE A 84 17.11 -1.09 -16.82
CA ILE A 84 15.77 -0.76 -17.33
C ILE A 84 15.24 0.44 -16.55
N THR A 85 15.23 1.60 -17.21
CA THR A 85 14.59 2.84 -16.73
C THR A 85 13.14 2.87 -17.17
N GLY A 86 12.33 3.75 -16.59
CA GLY A 86 10.91 3.78 -16.93
C GLY A 86 10.62 4.18 -18.37
N ARG A 87 11.49 4.98 -19.00
CA ARG A 87 11.40 5.24 -20.45
C ARG A 87 11.49 3.96 -21.26
N VAL A 88 12.48 3.10 -20.95
CA VAL A 88 12.64 1.80 -21.61
C VAL A 88 11.45 0.89 -21.28
N LEU A 89 11.04 0.85 -20.00
CA LEU A 89 9.94 0.01 -19.52
C LEU A 89 8.61 0.29 -20.25
N VAL A 90 8.32 1.55 -20.55
CA VAL A 90 7.10 1.99 -21.26
C VAL A 90 7.04 1.46 -22.70
N GLU A 91 8.20 1.21 -23.30
CA GLU A 91 8.38 0.76 -24.69
C GLU A 91 8.58 -0.76 -24.81
N MET A 92 8.77 -1.47 -23.70
CA MET A 92 9.04 -2.91 -23.72
C MET A 92 7.89 -3.72 -24.33
N THR A 93 8.26 -4.69 -25.13
CA THR A 93 7.40 -5.68 -25.75
C THR A 93 7.61 -7.08 -25.14
N ASP A 94 6.79 -8.05 -25.55
CA ASP A 94 6.97 -9.46 -25.15
C ASP A 94 8.38 -9.98 -25.50
N VAL A 95 8.90 -9.58 -26.67
CA VAL A 95 10.21 -9.99 -27.17
C VAL A 95 11.31 -9.41 -26.29
N ASP A 96 11.25 -8.13 -25.96
CA ASP A 96 12.26 -7.47 -25.10
C ASP A 96 12.33 -8.12 -23.72
N LEU A 97 11.17 -8.47 -23.13
CA LEU A 97 11.10 -9.17 -21.85
C LEU A 97 11.69 -10.58 -21.92
N GLN A 98 11.47 -11.28 -23.04
CA GLN A 98 12.07 -12.58 -23.27
C GLN A 98 13.60 -12.48 -23.40
N GLU A 99 14.11 -11.47 -24.11
CA GLU A 99 15.55 -11.23 -24.30
C GLU A 99 16.29 -10.93 -23.00
N ILE A 100 15.66 -10.22 -22.05
CA ILE A 100 16.26 -9.96 -20.72
C ILE A 100 16.11 -11.13 -19.73
N GLY A 101 15.57 -12.26 -20.16
CA GLY A 101 15.53 -13.51 -19.37
C GLY A 101 14.19 -13.82 -18.69
N ILE A 102 13.08 -13.19 -19.09
CA ILE A 102 11.73 -13.54 -18.62
C ILE A 102 11.11 -14.56 -19.58
N ASN A 103 11.49 -15.83 -19.47
CA ASN A 103 11.13 -16.85 -20.47
C ASN A 103 9.68 -17.36 -20.37
N SER A 104 9.05 -17.24 -19.20
CA SER A 104 7.66 -17.69 -18.99
C SER A 104 6.68 -16.74 -19.66
N PHE A 105 5.87 -17.26 -20.59
CA PHE A 105 4.86 -16.47 -21.30
C PHE A 105 3.85 -15.84 -20.34
N ASP A 106 3.32 -16.61 -19.39
CA ASP A 106 2.34 -16.11 -18.41
C ASP A 106 2.93 -14.98 -17.58
N GLU A 107 4.18 -15.08 -17.15
CA GLU A 107 4.84 -14.04 -16.35
C GLU A 107 5.16 -12.78 -17.17
N ARG A 108 5.50 -12.92 -18.46
CA ARG A 108 5.66 -11.77 -19.36
C ARG A 108 4.34 -11.05 -19.57
N GLN A 109 3.28 -11.78 -19.89
CA GLN A 109 1.95 -11.18 -20.07
C GLN A 109 1.48 -10.48 -18.80
N ASP A 110 1.70 -11.12 -17.65
CA ASP A 110 1.35 -10.57 -16.35
C ASP A 110 2.11 -9.26 -16.04
N LEU A 111 3.40 -9.18 -16.40
CA LEU A 111 4.21 -7.97 -16.25
C LEU A 111 3.77 -6.88 -17.24
N LEU A 112 3.53 -7.21 -18.51
CA LEU A 112 3.06 -6.26 -19.53
C LEU A 112 1.73 -5.61 -19.14
N LEU A 113 0.79 -6.40 -18.59
CA LEU A 113 -0.47 -5.89 -18.07
C LEU A 113 -0.27 -4.93 -16.90
N GLU A 114 0.71 -5.19 -16.03
CA GLU A 114 1.00 -4.28 -14.92
C GLU A 114 1.64 -2.97 -15.41
N ILE A 115 2.53 -3.02 -16.41
CA ILE A 115 3.09 -1.83 -17.05
C ILE A 115 1.96 -0.97 -17.63
N LEU A 116 1.00 -1.61 -18.33
CA LEU A 116 -0.14 -0.91 -18.91
C LEU A 116 -1.02 -0.23 -17.84
N ARG A 117 -1.31 -0.92 -16.73
CA ARG A 117 -2.09 -0.34 -15.62
C ARG A 117 -1.43 0.89 -15.03
N GLU A 118 -0.12 0.84 -14.84
CA GLU A 118 0.62 1.95 -14.27
C GLU A 118 0.70 3.15 -15.23
N LYS A 119 0.82 2.90 -16.55
CA LYS A 119 0.71 3.96 -17.58
C LYS A 119 -0.64 4.66 -17.51
N LEU A 120 -1.74 3.89 -17.52
CA LEU A 120 -3.08 4.44 -17.44
C LEU A 120 -3.31 5.22 -16.13
N ALA A 121 -2.80 4.74 -15.01
CA ALA A 121 -2.89 5.45 -13.74
C ALA A 121 -2.18 6.83 -13.80
N GLY A 122 -1.00 6.90 -14.42
CA GLY A 122 -0.30 8.16 -14.68
C GLY A 122 -1.07 9.08 -15.62
N ASP A 123 -1.63 8.55 -16.71
CA ASP A 123 -2.40 9.33 -17.68
C ASP A 123 -3.66 9.93 -17.03
N PHE A 124 -4.38 9.17 -16.19
CA PHE A 124 -5.54 9.69 -15.46
C PHE A 124 -5.17 10.81 -14.48
N ASP A 125 -4.05 10.67 -13.76
CA ASP A 125 -3.57 11.71 -12.85
C ASP A 125 -3.15 12.99 -13.59
N GLU A 126 -2.53 12.86 -14.76
CA GLU A 126 -2.21 14.01 -15.62
C GLU A 126 -3.48 14.70 -16.13
N MET A 127 -4.48 13.93 -16.57
CA MET A 127 -5.78 14.47 -16.98
C MET A 127 -6.49 15.22 -15.85
N ASP A 128 -6.42 14.74 -14.61
CA ASP A 128 -7.04 15.41 -13.46
C ASP A 128 -6.34 16.72 -13.09
N LYS A 129 -5.00 16.75 -13.15
CA LYS A 129 -4.21 17.98 -12.97
C LYS A 129 -4.58 19.05 -14.00
N LEU A 130 -4.80 18.66 -15.26
CA LEU A 130 -5.22 19.60 -16.31
C LEU A 130 -6.63 20.16 -16.05
N ARG A 131 -7.52 19.39 -15.43
CA ARG A 131 -8.88 19.86 -15.06
C ARG A 131 -8.86 20.85 -13.91
N THR A 132 -7.99 20.65 -12.94
CA THR A 132 -7.92 21.44 -11.70
C THR A 132 -7.12 22.74 -11.85
N GLN A 133 -6.45 22.94 -12.99
CA GLN A 133 -5.69 24.16 -13.32
C GLN A 133 -6.50 25.27 -14.02
N ASN A 134 -7.79 25.05 -14.32
CA ASN A 134 -8.75 26.06 -14.80
C ASN A 134 -9.73 26.47 -13.69
#